data_AF-A0A120MG53-F1
#
_entry.id   AF-A0A120MG53-F1
#
_cell.length_a   1.000
_cell.length_b   1.000
_cell.length_c   1.000
_cell.angle_alpha   90.00
_cell.angle_beta   90.00
_cell.angle_gamma   90.00
#
_symmetry.space_group_name_H-M   'P 1'
#
loop_
_entity.id
_entity.type
_entity.pdbx_description
1 polymer ?
#
loop_
_entity_poly.entity_id
_entity_poly.type
_entity_poly.pdbx_seq_one_letter_code
_entity_poly.pdbx_strand_id
1 'polypeptide(L)'
;MKSIKAQDYKAKILAEIAPKGFNSHAFALDLRMIKQPSPGNSTSRIMTTDGGWIEYDSVRKSVRTWGPAGRAQVLAAALAHAVGVEVEHLAKTASVGADAAALKVTKVSEDAVKSLVIWWSMRGYSATGGPDGCWITAGHSRIRDTGDLLEIHGGLTDEAIAATLVKARDAWGGGVYLYGHWTEAEQDRMWIAAMRAGIEIQNCNPSESIQKAWQREQEATAKTAKTISAVRTEVIEAQRLLEAAKGDVESAKKLPGNLQAFVAVFLDDDQRRELAAQPIAEIVPQLERFRKLGTTELQSYEAPAGQKVAFAEREKDKPSVGPSGAHAPQ
;
A
#
# COMPACT_ATOMS: atom_id res chain seq x y z
N MET A 1 -41.58 -30.15 1.53
CA MET A 1 -41.11 -30.51 2.90
C MET A 1 -39.72 -29.96 3.26
N LYS A 2 -38.66 -30.11 2.45
CA LYS A 2 -37.30 -29.62 2.81
C LYS A 2 -37.23 -28.09 3.03
N SER A 3 -37.90 -27.30 2.20
CA SER A 3 -37.93 -25.82 2.32
C SER A 3 -38.63 -25.34 3.61
N ILE A 4 -39.75 -25.96 3.99
CA ILE A 4 -40.48 -25.65 5.25
C ILE A 4 -39.57 -25.93 6.47
N LYS A 5 -38.91 -27.09 6.52
CA LYS A 5 -37.97 -27.43 7.60
C LYS A 5 -36.79 -26.44 7.70
N ALA A 6 -36.30 -25.92 6.57
CA ALA A 6 -35.22 -24.94 6.55
C ALA A 6 -35.66 -23.54 6.99
N GLN A 7 -36.89 -23.12 6.67
CA GLN A 7 -37.47 -21.85 7.13
C GLN A 7 -37.74 -21.89 8.65
N ASP A 8 -38.31 -22.99 9.13
CA ASP A 8 -38.53 -23.23 10.56
C ASP A 8 -37.21 -23.23 11.34
N TYR A 9 -36.15 -23.80 10.76
CA TYR A 9 -34.81 -23.78 11.36
C TYR A 9 -34.24 -22.36 11.50
N LYS A 10 -34.38 -21.50 10.48
CA LYS A 10 -33.94 -20.11 10.58
C LYS A 10 -34.78 -19.31 11.59
N ALA A 11 -36.08 -19.55 11.66
CA ALA A 11 -36.93 -18.92 12.66
C ALA A 11 -36.53 -19.33 14.09
N LYS A 12 -36.08 -20.57 14.29
CA LYS A 12 -35.50 -21.02 15.57
C LYS A 12 -34.20 -20.29 15.90
N ILE A 13 -33.27 -20.18 14.94
CA ILE A 13 -32.03 -19.41 15.13
C ILE A 13 -32.36 -17.95 15.46
N LEU A 14 -33.33 -17.34 14.77
CA LEU A 14 -33.78 -15.98 15.07
C LEU A 14 -34.30 -15.87 16.50
N ALA A 15 -35.06 -16.86 16.97
CA ALA A 15 -35.58 -16.88 18.34
C ALA A 15 -34.48 -17.01 19.41
N GLU A 16 -33.36 -17.66 19.09
CA GLU A 16 -32.20 -17.76 19.99
C GLU A 16 -31.46 -16.43 20.14
N ILE A 17 -31.38 -15.65 19.07
CA ILE A 17 -30.65 -14.37 19.08
C ILE A 17 -31.54 -13.17 19.46
N ALA A 18 -32.85 -13.22 19.18
CA ALA A 18 -33.76 -12.11 19.39
C ALA A 18 -34.13 -11.90 20.87
N PRO A 19 -34.69 -10.74 21.24
CA PRO A 19 -35.19 -10.49 22.59
C PRO A 19 -36.21 -11.54 23.05
N LYS A 20 -36.24 -11.80 24.36
CA LYS A 20 -37.20 -12.75 24.95
C LYS A 20 -38.64 -12.34 24.61
N GLY A 21 -39.41 -13.28 24.08
CA GLY A 21 -40.81 -13.05 23.68
C GLY A 21 -40.98 -12.52 22.25
N PHE A 22 -39.89 -12.35 21.49
CA PHE A 22 -39.96 -11.94 20.08
C PHE A 22 -40.60 -13.03 19.21
N ASN A 23 -41.61 -12.66 18.40
CA ASN A 23 -42.31 -13.59 17.51
C ASN A 23 -41.51 -13.86 16.22
N SER A 24 -40.48 -14.69 16.34
CA SER A 24 -39.58 -15.03 15.22
C SER A 24 -40.27 -15.76 14.06
N HIS A 25 -41.34 -16.53 14.35
CA HIS A 25 -42.05 -17.30 13.32
C HIS A 25 -42.83 -16.43 12.35
N ALA A 26 -43.22 -15.21 12.74
CA ALA A 26 -43.87 -14.24 11.86
C ALA A 26 -42.99 -13.84 10.66
N PHE A 27 -41.67 -14.00 10.79
CA PHE A 27 -40.69 -13.61 9.77
C PHE A 27 -40.07 -14.80 9.03
N ALA A 28 -40.50 -16.04 9.29
CA ALA A 28 -39.83 -17.25 8.79
C ALA A 28 -39.68 -17.28 7.25
N LEU A 29 -40.66 -16.74 6.53
CA LEU A 29 -40.65 -16.67 5.07
C LEU A 29 -39.71 -15.60 4.51
N ASP A 30 -39.38 -14.59 5.31
CA ASP A 30 -38.52 -13.47 4.91
C ASP A 30 -37.03 -13.79 5.10
N LEU A 31 -36.68 -14.88 5.80
CA LEU A 31 -35.29 -15.18 6.21
C LEU A 31 -34.50 -15.96 5.15
N ARG A 32 -33.45 -15.31 4.62
CA ARG A 32 -32.50 -15.95 3.71
C ARG A 32 -31.31 -16.55 4.43
N MET A 33 -30.71 -15.84 5.37
CA MET A 33 -29.53 -16.31 6.10
C MET A 33 -29.46 -15.62 7.46
N ILE A 34 -28.99 -16.34 8.47
CA ILE A 34 -28.64 -15.76 9.77
C ILE A 34 -27.23 -16.21 10.12
N LYS A 35 -26.36 -15.24 10.40
CA LYS A 35 -25.06 -15.45 11.03
C LYS A 35 -25.21 -15.11 12.50
N GLN A 36 -25.07 -16.13 13.34
CA GLN A 36 -25.08 -15.97 14.79
C GLN A 36 -23.84 -15.20 15.26
N PRO A 37 -23.89 -14.60 16.46
CA PRO A 37 -22.73 -13.99 17.10
C PRO A 37 -21.57 -14.98 17.19
N SER A 38 -20.34 -14.48 17.10
CA SER A 38 -19.12 -15.28 17.27
C SER A 38 -18.35 -14.79 18.50
N PRO A 39 -17.43 -15.59 19.09
CA PRO A 39 -16.57 -15.09 20.16
C PRO A 39 -15.89 -13.78 19.77
N GLY A 40 -16.03 -12.73 20.59
CA GLY A 40 -15.53 -11.38 20.31
C GLY A 40 -16.42 -10.50 19.43
N ASN A 41 -17.55 -11.00 18.92
CA ASN A 41 -18.52 -10.24 18.13
C ASN A 41 -19.96 -10.60 18.53
N SER A 42 -20.61 -9.74 19.31
CA SER A 42 -21.99 -9.90 19.77
C SER A 42 -23.04 -9.66 18.68
N THR A 43 -22.64 -9.17 17.51
CA THR A 43 -23.56 -8.76 16.45
C THR A 43 -23.99 -9.97 15.61
N SER A 44 -25.29 -10.21 15.58
CA SER A 44 -25.93 -11.12 14.63
C SER A 44 -26.16 -10.42 13.30
N ARG A 45 -25.96 -11.12 12.18
CA ARG A 45 -26.29 -10.60 10.84
C ARG A 45 -27.38 -11.43 10.20
N ILE A 46 -28.46 -10.78 9.80
CA ILE A 46 -29.63 -11.42 9.21
C ILE A 46 -29.79 -10.86 7.79
N MET A 47 -29.86 -11.74 6.79
CA MET A 47 -30.19 -11.37 5.42
C MET A 47 -31.62 -11.82 5.12
N THR A 48 -32.42 -10.92 4.55
CA THR A 48 -33.77 -11.21 4.06
C THR A 48 -33.77 -11.68 2.61
N THR A 49 -34.88 -12.27 2.16
CA THR A 49 -35.00 -12.86 0.82
C THR A 49 -34.91 -11.84 -0.32
N ASP A 50 -35.20 -10.57 -0.05
CA ASP A 50 -35.07 -9.44 -0.96
C ASP A 50 -33.67 -8.83 -1.01
N GLY A 51 -32.70 -9.38 -0.25
CA GLY A 51 -31.31 -8.92 -0.20
C GLY A 51 -31.04 -7.84 0.84
N GLY A 52 -32.07 -7.36 1.54
CA GLY A 52 -31.90 -6.48 2.70
C GLY A 52 -31.15 -7.17 3.84
N TRP A 53 -30.48 -6.38 4.67
CA TRP A 53 -29.71 -6.88 5.79
C TRP A 53 -30.06 -6.17 7.10
N ILE A 54 -29.90 -6.91 8.19
CA ILE A 54 -30.02 -6.43 9.57
C ILE A 54 -28.75 -6.80 10.34
N GLU A 55 -28.19 -5.86 11.09
CA GLU A 55 -27.26 -6.10 12.20
C GLU A 55 -27.99 -5.89 13.50
N TYR A 56 -28.00 -6.93 14.34
CA TYR A 56 -28.57 -6.87 15.67
C TYR A 56 -27.49 -7.18 16.71
N ASP A 57 -27.19 -6.21 17.57
CA ASP A 57 -26.29 -6.39 18.70
C ASP A 57 -27.10 -6.40 20.00
N SER A 58 -27.23 -7.59 20.60
CA SER A 58 -27.99 -7.78 21.84
C SER A 58 -27.32 -7.13 23.06
N VAL A 59 -25.99 -6.99 23.03
CA VAL A 59 -25.20 -6.42 24.15
C VAL A 59 -25.25 -4.91 24.10
N ARG A 60 -25.00 -4.32 22.93
CA ARG A 60 -25.02 -2.86 22.74
C ARG A 60 -26.41 -2.30 22.51
N LYS A 61 -27.42 -3.17 22.35
CA LYS A 61 -28.80 -2.82 21.99
C LYS A 61 -28.83 -1.92 20.76
N SER A 62 -28.24 -2.38 19.66
CA SER A 62 -28.29 -1.64 18.40
C SER A 62 -28.94 -2.48 17.31
N VAL A 63 -29.70 -1.81 16.44
CA VAL A 63 -30.31 -2.40 15.25
C VAL A 63 -29.93 -1.53 14.06
N ARG A 64 -29.24 -2.14 13.10
CA ARG A 64 -28.86 -1.45 11.85
C ARG A 64 -29.44 -2.17 10.65
N THR A 65 -29.74 -1.43 9.60
CA THR A 65 -30.14 -2.00 8.31
C THR A 65 -29.30 -1.46 7.17
N TRP A 66 -29.11 -2.26 6.13
CA TRP A 66 -28.50 -1.81 4.88
C TRP A 66 -29.01 -2.66 3.70
N GLY A 67 -28.65 -2.24 2.49
CA GLY A 67 -29.15 -2.85 1.25
C GLY A 67 -30.52 -2.31 0.84
N PRO A 68 -31.25 -3.05 -0.02
CA PRO A 68 -32.54 -2.63 -0.54
C PRO A 68 -33.59 -2.31 0.53
N ALA A 69 -34.52 -1.40 0.22
CA ALA A 69 -35.71 -1.17 1.03
C ALA A 69 -36.71 -2.32 0.88
N GLY A 70 -37.26 -2.83 1.98
CA GLY A 70 -38.20 -3.95 1.99
C GLY A 70 -38.34 -4.64 3.35
N ARG A 71 -38.20 -5.96 3.35
CA ARG A 71 -38.46 -6.86 4.49
C ARG A 71 -37.49 -6.64 5.65
N ALA A 72 -36.24 -6.27 5.36
CA ALA A 72 -35.24 -6.04 6.39
C ALA A 72 -35.65 -4.90 7.35
N GLN A 73 -36.26 -3.84 6.83
CA GLN A 73 -36.74 -2.70 7.62
C GLN A 73 -37.90 -3.11 8.53
N VAL A 74 -38.81 -3.97 8.05
CA VAL A 74 -39.95 -4.47 8.84
C VAL A 74 -39.43 -5.32 10.01
N LEU A 75 -38.52 -6.27 9.74
CA LEU A 75 -37.91 -7.10 10.78
C LEU A 75 -37.08 -6.26 11.76
N ALA A 76 -36.28 -5.31 11.26
CA ALA A 76 -35.48 -4.43 12.09
C ALA A 76 -36.34 -3.54 12.99
N ALA A 77 -37.43 -2.98 12.48
CA ALA A 77 -38.37 -2.19 13.29
C ALA A 77 -38.99 -3.02 14.40
N ALA A 78 -39.37 -4.28 14.13
CA ALA A 78 -39.90 -5.18 15.14
C ALA A 78 -38.86 -5.53 16.22
N LEU A 79 -37.61 -5.80 15.82
CA LEU A 79 -36.51 -6.05 16.76
C LEU A 79 -36.20 -4.81 17.60
N ALA A 80 -36.14 -3.64 16.98
CA ALA A 80 -35.84 -2.37 17.61
C ALA A 80 -36.92 -1.97 18.61
N HIS A 81 -38.20 -2.16 18.26
CA HIS A 81 -39.33 -1.98 19.17
C HIS A 81 -39.22 -2.90 20.40
N ALA A 82 -38.83 -4.17 20.21
CA ALA A 82 -38.70 -5.14 21.31
C ALA A 82 -37.56 -4.81 22.28
N VAL A 83 -36.52 -4.07 21.86
CA VAL A 83 -35.42 -3.63 22.74
C VAL A 83 -35.52 -2.17 23.18
N GLY A 84 -36.44 -1.40 22.60
CA GLY A 84 -36.63 0.03 22.89
C GLY A 84 -35.56 0.94 22.29
N VAL A 85 -35.14 0.70 21.04
CA VAL A 85 -34.16 1.54 20.33
C VAL A 85 -34.65 1.92 18.94
N GLU A 86 -33.99 2.91 18.33
CA GLU A 86 -34.24 3.32 16.95
C GLU A 86 -33.41 2.48 15.96
N VAL A 87 -33.95 2.30 14.75
CA VAL A 87 -33.23 1.62 13.67
C VAL A 87 -32.30 2.60 12.97
N GLU A 88 -31.01 2.29 12.93
CA GLU A 88 -30.03 3.03 12.14
C GLU A 88 -29.98 2.46 10.71
N HIS A 89 -30.42 3.22 9.71
CA HIS A 89 -30.30 2.80 8.30
C HIS A 89 -29.00 3.31 7.69
N LEU A 90 -28.13 2.38 7.26
CA LEU A 90 -26.93 2.68 6.50
C LEU A 90 -27.32 2.88 5.04
N ALA A 91 -27.67 4.13 4.71
CA ALA A 91 -28.02 4.53 3.37
C ALA A 91 -26.87 4.25 2.38
N LYS A 92 -27.25 4.03 1.11
CA LYS A 92 -26.29 4.01 -0.01
C LYS A 92 -25.67 5.39 -0.13
N THR A 93 -24.36 5.49 0.07
CA THR A 93 -23.63 6.76 0.05
C THR A 93 -22.90 6.97 -1.27
N ALA A 94 -22.39 5.91 -1.88
CA ALA A 94 -21.55 6.02 -3.08
C ALA A 94 -21.75 4.83 -4.03
N SER A 95 -21.48 5.05 -5.32
CA SER A 95 -21.41 4.00 -6.33
C SER A 95 -20.15 4.17 -7.17
N VAL A 96 -19.50 3.05 -7.45
CA VAL A 96 -18.23 3.01 -8.18
C VAL A 96 -18.27 1.89 -9.21
N GLY A 97 -18.04 2.21 -10.48
CA GLY A 97 -17.98 1.24 -11.57
C GLY A 97 -16.56 1.06 -12.13
N ALA A 98 -16.34 -0.05 -12.85
CA ALA A 98 -15.15 -0.24 -13.67
C ALA A 98 -15.07 0.81 -14.80
N ASP A 99 -16.23 1.09 -15.42
CA ASP A 99 -16.43 2.12 -16.43
C ASP A 99 -17.87 2.66 -16.37
N ALA A 100 -18.23 3.57 -17.28
CA ALA A 100 -19.57 4.12 -17.36
C ALA A 100 -20.64 3.10 -17.79
N ALA A 101 -20.27 2.04 -18.53
CA ALA A 101 -21.19 1.01 -19.01
C ALA A 101 -21.52 -0.04 -17.93
N ALA A 102 -20.58 -0.31 -17.04
CA ALA A 102 -20.68 -1.20 -15.89
C ALA A 102 -21.85 -0.84 -14.94
N LEU A 103 -22.27 0.44 -14.95
CA LEU A 103 -23.37 0.97 -14.15
C LEU A 103 -24.75 0.38 -14.52
N LYS A 104 -24.86 -0.34 -15.65
CA LYS A 104 -26.12 -0.95 -16.12
C LYS A 104 -26.35 -2.37 -15.60
N VAL A 105 -25.33 -3.00 -14.99
CA VAL A 105 -25.44 -4.38 -14.49
C VAL A 105 -26.20 -4.38 -13.17
N THR A 106 -27.44 -4.87 -13.19
CA THR A 106 -28.34 -4.91 -12.02
C THR A 106 -28.54 -6.30 -11.45
N LYS A 107 -28.15 -7.35 -12.18
CA LYS A 107 -28.28 -8.74 -11.75
C LYS A 107 -27.05 -9.56 -12.15
N VAL A 108 -26.59 -10.36 -11.21
CA VAL A 108 -25.42 -11.22 -11.33
C VAL A 108 -25.86 -12.66 -11.16
N SER A 109 -25.29 -13.59 -11.94
CA SER A 109 -25.59 -15.01 -11.78
C SER A 109 -25.09 -15.53 -10.42
N GLU A 110 -25.71 -16.57 -9.89
CA GLU A 110 -25.29 -17.13 -8.59
C GLU A 110 -23.84 -17.62 -8.59
N ASP A 111 -23.35 -18.14 -9.72
CA ASP A 111 -21.97 -18.61 -9.85
C ASP A 111 -20.97 -17.46 -9.90
N ALA A 112 -21.34 -16.32 -10.51
CA ALA A 112 -20.54 -15.11 -10.42
C ALA A 112 -20.54 -14.56 -8.97
N VAL A 113 -21.66 -14.59 -8.25
CA VAL A 113 -21.70 -14.22 -6.83
C VAL A 113 -20.78 -15.11 -5.98
N LYS A 114 -20.78 -16.43 -6.18
CA LYS A 114 -19.86 -17.35 -5.49
C LYS A 114 -18.40 -17.02 -5.81
N SER A 115 -18.09 -16.75 -7.07
CA SER A 115 -16.75 -16.37 -7.52
C SER A 115 -16.28 -15.08 -6.87
N LEU A 116 -17.17 -14.07 -6.75
CA LEU A 116 -16.89 -12.81 -6.05
C LEU A 116 -16.61 -13.05 -4.55
N VAL A 117 -17.42 -13.88 -3.89
CA VAL A 117 -17.20 -14.20 -2.46
C VAL A 117 -15.83 -14.83 -2.24
N ILE A 118 -15.43 -15.79 -3.08
CA ILE A 118 -14.10 -16.41 -3.03
C ILE A 118 -13.01 -15.36 -3.29
N TRP A 119 -13.17 -14.55 -4.32
CA TRP A 119 -12.21 -13.52 -4.72
C TRP A 119 -11.92 -12.51 -3.58
N TRP A 120 -12.97 -12.08 -2.87
CA TRP A 120 -12.84 -11.17 -1.72
C TRP A 120 -12.24 -11.86 -0.49
N SER A 121 -12.65 -13.11 -0.23
CA SER A 121 -12.14 -13.88 0.91
C SER A 121 -10.63 -14.14 0.77
N MET A 122 -10.15 -14.43 -0.44
CA MET A 122 -8.72 -14.60 -0.73
C MET A 122 -7.89 -13.33 -0.48
N ARG A 123 -8.53 -12.16 -0.42
CA ARG A 123 -7.91 -10.86 -0.11
C ARG A 123 -8.10 -10.43 1.34
N GLY A 124 -8.60 -11.33 2.19
CA GLY A 124 -8.79 -11.09 3.61
C GLY A 124 -10.08 -10.36 3.98
N TYR A 125 -10.99 -10.14 3.02
CA TYR A 125 -12.27 -9.49 3.30
C TYR A 125 -13.35 -10.48 3.72
N SER A 126 -14.21 -10.08 4.66
CA SER A 126 -15.40 -10.85 5.01
C SER A 126 -16.51 -10.59 3.98
N ALA A 127 -16.69 -11.56 3.09
CA ALA A 127 -17.65 -11.51 1.99
C ALA A 127 -18.80 -12.51 2.16
N THR A 128 -20.00 -12.15 1.71
CA THR A 128 -21.18 -13.01 1.76
C THR A 128 -22.05 -12.86 0.52
N GLY A 129 -22.42 -13.97 -0.12
CA GLY A 129 -23.29 -13.94 -1.30
C GLY A 129 -24.75 -13.67 -0.93
N GLY A 130 -25.36 -12.71 -1.61
CA GLY A 130 -26.78 -12.36 -1.55
C GLY A 130 -27.48 -12.59 -2.88
N PRO A 131 -28.81 -12.35 -2.94
CA PRO A 131 -29.59 -12.44 -4.19
C PRO A 131 -29.24 -11.31 -5.17
N ASP A 132 -28.65 -10.23 -4.68
CA ASP A 132 -28.38 -8.99 -5.40
C ASP A 132 -26.88 -8.72 -5.61
N GLY A 133 -26.01 -9.66 -5.25
CA GLY A 133 -24.57 -9.53 -5.38
C GLY A 133 -23.79 -10.13 -4.21
N CYS A 134 -22.51 -9.79 -4.13
CA CYS A 134 -21.63 -10.16 -3.02
C CYS A 134 -21.51 -8.98 -2.05
N TRP A 135 -21.82 -9.20 -0.77
CA TRP A 135 -21.73 -8.19 0.28
C TRP A 135 -20.42 -8.30 1.06
N ILE A 136 -19.67 -7.21 1.13
CA ILE A 136 -18.37 -7.11 1.81
C ILE A 136 -18.48 -6.23 3.05
N THR A 137 -17.83 -6.65 4.13
CA THR A 137 -17.59 -5.83 5.33
C THR A 137 -16.29 -5.03 5.16
N ALA A 138 -16.38 -3.70 5.17
CA ALA A 138 -15.22 -2.80 5.12
C ALA A 138 -15.34 -1.76 6.24
N GLY A 139 -14.74 -2.05 7.40
CA GLY A 139 -14.93 -1.25 8.61
C GLY A 139 -16.41 -1.13 9.00
N HIS A 140 -16.88 0.10 9.16
CA HIS A 140 -18.29 0.41 9.43
C HIS A 140 -19.17 0.45 8.17
N SER A 141 -18.56 0.41 6.98
CA SER A 141 -19.26 0.41 5.70
C SER A 141 -19.58 -1.01 5.22
N ARG A 142 -20.59 -1.11 4.37
CA ARG A 142 -20.97 -2.34 3.69
C ARG A 142 -20.91 -2.09 2.19
N ILE A 143 -20.26 -2.96 1.45
CA ILE A 143 -20.12 -2.81 0.00
C ILE A 143 -20.89 -3.93 -0.68
N ARG A 144 -21.77 -3.59 -1.61
CA ARG A 144 -22.36 -4.55 -2.54
C ARG A 144 -21.55 -4.58 -3.83
N ASP A 145 -20.98 -5.73 -4.12
CA ASP A 145 -20.26 -6.00 -5.37
C ASP A 145 -21.12 -6.82 -6.32
N THR A 146 -21.29 -6.30 -7.54
CA THR A 146 -22.04 -6.92 -8.63
C THR A 146 -21.14 -7.35 -9.80
N GLY A 147 -19.83 -7.39 -9.60
CA GLY A 147 -18.82 -7.68 -10.61
C GLY A 147 -18.11 -6.40 -11.04
N ASP A 148 -18.84 -5.58 -11.80
CA ASP A 148 -18.30 -4.35 -12.40
C ASP A 148 -18.77 -3.07 -11.69
N LEU A 149 -19.63 -3.22 -10.67
CA LEU A 149 -20.16 -2.12 -9.87
C LEU A 149 -20.08 -2.47 -8.38
N LEU A 150 -19.54 -1.52 -7.61
CA LEU A 150 -19.57 -1.48 -6.16
C LEU A 150 -20.55 -0.40 -5.67
N GLU A 151 -21.44 -0.76 -4.75
CA GLU A 151 -22.27 0.20 -4.02
C GLU A 151 -21.85 0.23 -2.55
N ILE A 152 -21.53 1.42 -2.05
CA ILE A 152 -21.05 1.62 -0.69
C ILE A 152 -22.21 2.13 0.17
N HIS A 153 -22.44 1.45 1.29
CA HIS A 153 -23.44 1.78 2.30
C HIS A 153 -22.75 2.14 3.62
N GLY A 154 -23.27 3.15 4.31
CA GLY A 154 -22.74 3.56 5.62
C GLY A 154 -21.51 4.48 5.55
N GLY A 155 -21.31 5.16 4.42
CA GLY A 155 -20.26 6.19 4.26
C GLY A 155 -18.98 5.67 3.61
N LEU A 156 -18.20 6.61 3.07
CA LEU A 156 -16.91 6.34 2.47
C LEU A 156 -15.81 6.33 3.54
N THR A 157 -15.57 5.16 4.15
CA THR A 157 -14.49 4.95 5.12
C THR A 157 -13.16 4.65 4.42
N ASP A 158 -12.03 4.74 5.14
CA ASP A 158 -10.72 4.41 4.57
C ASP A 158 -10.66 2.94 4.15
N GLU A 159 -11.31 2.04 4.90
CA GLU A 159 -11.44 0.63 4.54
C GLU A 159 -12.29 0.44 3.28
N ALA A 160 -13.35 1.24 3.10
CA ALA A 160 -14.18 1.18 1.90
C ALA A 160 -13.44 1.70 0.66
N ILE A 161 -12.64 2.76 0.82
CA ILE A 161 -11.74 3.26 -0.22
C ILE A 161 -10.71 2.18 -0.56
N ALA A 162 -10.03 1.61 0.44
CA ALA A 162 -9.03 0.56 0.22
C ALA A 162 -9.61 -0.66 -0.52
N ALA A 163 -10.80 -1.12 -0.12
CA ALA A 163 -11.49 -2.21 -0.81
C ALA A 163 -11.79 -1.84 -2.28
N THR A 164 -12.30 -0.63 -2.52
CA THR A 164 -12.58 -0.14 -3.88
C THR A 164 -11.32 -0.12 -4.75
N LEU A 165 -10.21 0.38 -4.21
CA LEU A 165 -8.93 0.44 -4.93
C LEU A 165 -8.34 -0.95 -5.20
N VAL A 166 -8.51 -1.89 -4.26
CA VAL A 166 -8.14 -3.31 -4.46
C VAL A 166 -8.93 -3.91 -5.61
N LYS A 167 -10.24 -3.67 -5.68
CA LYS A 167 -11.08 -4.12 -6.79
C LYS A 167 -10.65 -3.49 -8.12
N ALA A 168 -10.43 -2.18 -8.13
CA ALA A 168 -10.01 -1.45 -9.31
C ALA A 168 -8.70 -1.99 -9.90
N ARG A 169 -7.68 -2.14 -9.06
CA ARG A 169 -6.35 -2.63 -9.46
C ARG A 169 -6.40 -4.07 -9.96
N ASP A 170 -7.04 -4.96 -9.20
CA ASP A 170 -6.91 -6.39 -9.41
C ASP A 170 -7.96 -6.97 -10.36
N ALA A 171 -9.11 -6.31 -10.53
CA ALA A 171 -10.23 -6.83 -11.32
C ALA A 171 -10.67 -5.93 -12.47
N TRP A 172 -10.42 -4.61 -12.40
CA TRP A 172 -10.88 -3.65 -13.42
C TRP A 172 -9.76 -3.02 -14.25
N GLY A 173 -8.52 -3.51 -14.10
CA GLY A 173 -7.39 -3.04 -14.89
C GLY A 173 -6.86 -1.66 -14.49
N GLY A 174 -7.15 -1.20 -13.26
CA GLY A 174 -6.60 0.04 -12.70
C GLY A 174 -7.42 1.30 -12.94
N GLY A 175 -8.63 1.17 -13.48
CA GLY A 175 -9.58 2.27 -13.68
C GLY A 175 -10.77 2.23 -12.72
N VAL A 176 -11.29 3.42 -12.41
CA VAL A 176 -12.48 3.62 -11.59
C VAL A 176 -13.36 4.71 -12.19
N TYR A 177 -14.67 4.51 -12.20
CA TYR A 177 -15.66 5.53 -12.55
C TYR A 177 -16.56 5.85 -11.34
N LEU A 178 -16.59 7.12 -10.90
CA LEU A 178 -17.48 7.55 -9.82
C LEU A 178 -18.89 7.82 -10.35
N TYR A 179 -19.91 7.26 -9.70
CA TYR A 179 -21.31 7.44 -10.08
C TYR A 179 -22.20 7.92 -8.94
N GLY A 180 -23.17 8.77 -9.27
CA GLY A 180 -24.12 9.34 -8.33
C GLY A 180 -23.65 10.65 -7.73
N HIS A 181 -24.26 11.02 -6.60
CA HIS A 181 -23.92 12.26 -5.90
C HIS A 181 -22.74 12.00 -4.95
N TRP A 182 -21.55 12.47 -5.37
CA TRP A 182 -20.36 12.47 -4.54
C TRP A 182 -20.10 13.88 -4.01
N THR A 183 -19.94 14.02 -2.71
CA THR A 183 -19.51 15.30 -2.13
C THR A 183 -18.06 15.60 -2.49
N GLU A 184 -17.67 16.87 -2.48
CA GLU A 184 -16.28 17.28 -2.76
C GLU A 184 -15.28 16.57 -1.82
N ALA A 185 -15.60 16.47 -0.52
CA ALA A 185 -14.75 15.79 0.45
C ALA A 185 -14.59 14.29 0.17
N GLU A 186 -15.63 13.61 -0.33
CA GLU A 186 -15.55 12.20 -0.72
C GLU A 186 -14.74 12.01 -2.00
N GLN A 187 -14.90 12.90 -2.97
CA GLN A 187 -14.11 12.90 -4.20
C GLN A 187 -12.62 13.13 -3.88
N ASP A 188 -12.29 14.09 -3.01
CA ASP A 188 -10.93 14.37 -2.59
C ASP A 188 -10.26 13.16 -1.93
N ARG A 189 -10.97 12.51 -1.00
CA ARG A 189 -10.47 11.31 -0.29
C ARG A 189 -10.27 10.13 -1.23
N MET A 190 -11.21 9.88 -2.13
CA MET A 190 -11.07 8.82 -3.13
C MET A 190 -9.92 9.13 -4.11
N TRP A 191 -9.83 10.36 -4.58
CA TRP A 191 -8.85 10.80 -5.55
C TRP A 191 -7.41 10.70 -5.04
N ILE A 192 -7.13 11.24 -3.85
CA ILE A 192 -5.77 11.17 -3.29
C ILE A 192 -5.34 9.73 -3.01
N ALA A 193 -6.27 8.88 -2.56
CA ALA A 193 -5.99 7.47 -2.28
C ALA A 193 -5.71 6.71 -3.58
N ALA A 194 -6.49 6.94 -4.63
CA ALA A 194 -6.24 6.34 -5.94
C ALA A 194 -4.91 6.81 -6.55
N MET A 195 -4.56 8.09 -6.40
CA MET A 195 -3.30 8.62 -6.91
C MET A 195 -2.08 7.98 -6.25
N ARG A 196 -2.14 7.76 -4.93
CA ARG A 196 -1.13 6.98 -4.19
C ARG A 196 -1.05 5.53 -4.64
N ALA A 197 -2.16 4.96 -5.09
CA ALA A 197 -2.24 3.58 -5.58
C ALA A 197 -1.95 3.43 -7.08
N GLY A 198 -1.72 4.53 -7.81
CA GLY A 198 -1.52 4.51 -9.27
C GLY A 198 -2.79 4.12 -10.06
N ILE A 199 -3.97 4.43 -9.52
CA ILE A 199 -5.28 4.13 -10.13
C ILE A 199 -5.86 5.39 -10.74
N GLU A 200 -6.41 5.27 -11.95
CA GLU A 200 -7.08 6.37 -12.64
C GLU A 200 -8.55 6.44 -12.21
N ILE A 201 -9.02 7.65 -11.89
CA ILE A 201 -10.44 7.90 -11.60
C ILE A 201 -11.04 8.81 -12.66
N GLN A 202 -12.14 8.35 -13.23
CA GLN A 202 -13.00 9.09 -14.13
C GLN A 202 -14.21 9.66 -13.38
N ASN A 203 -14.76 10.76 -13.91
CA ASN A 203 -15.90 11.49 -13.34
C ASN A 203 -15.67 11.95 -11.88
N CYS A 204 -14.45 12.42 -11.61
CA CYS A 204 -14.05 12.99 -10.32
C CYS A 204 -13.52 14.40 -10.55
N ASN A 205 -13.99 15.36 -9.75
CA ASN A 205 -13.56 16.74 -9.75
C ASN A 205 -12.93 17.07 -8.38
N PRO A 206 -11.67 16.65 -8.15
CA PRO A 206 -10.98 16.90 -6.88
C PRO A 206 -10.75 18.40 -6.69
N SER A 207 -10.83 18.88 -5.45
CA SER A 207 -10.60 20.27 -5.09
C SER A 207 -9.17 20.72 -5.43
N GLU A 208 -8.98 22.01 -5.67
CA GLU A 208 -7.61 22.54 -5.86
C GLU A 208 -6.71 22.28 -4.65
N SER A 209 -7.30 22.20 -3.46
CA SER A 209 -6.56 22.01 -2.22
C SER A 209 -5.87 20.65 -2.19
N ILE A 210 -6.58 19.58 -2.60
CA ILE A 210 -6.04 18.23 -2.62
C ILE A 210 -5.06 18.04 -3.77
N GLN A 211 -5.29 18.69 -4.91
CA GLN A 211 -4.35 18.69 -6.03
C GLN A 211 -3.00 19.33 -5.65
N LYS A 212 -3.03 20.48 -4.96
CA LYS A 212 -1.83 21.14 -4.43
C LYS A 212 -1.13 20.29 -3.36
N ALA A 213 -1.89 19.60 -2.51
CA ALA A 213 -1.33 18.68 -1.52
C ALA A 213 -0.59 17.51 -2.19
N TRP A 214 -1.16 16.92 -3.24
CA TRP A 214 -0.53 15.85 -4.01
C TRP A 214 0.75 16.30 -4.72
N GLN A 215 0.75 17.50 -5.33
CA GLN A 215 1.95 18.05 -5.95
C GLN A 215 3.10 18.21 -4.94
N ARG A 216 2.79 18.72 -3.73
CA ARG A 216 3.77 18.84 -2.65
C ARG A 216 4.30 17.47 -2.18
N GLU A 217 3.43 16.46 -2.10
CA GLU A 217 3.82 15.09 -1.77
C GLU A 217 4.79 14.53 -2.82
N GLN A 218 4.52 14.76 -4.11
CA GLN A 218 5.40 14.34 -5.20
C GLN A 218 6.74 15.06 -5.20
N GLU A 219 6.75 16.37 -4.97
CA GLU A 219 7.98 17.15 -4.85
C GLU A 219 8.83 16.69 -3.66
N ALA A 220 8.21 16.41 -2.51
CA ALA A 220 8.88 15.90 -1.32
C ALA A 220 9.50 14.51 -1.57
N THR A 221 8.77 13.61 -2.21
CA THR A 221 9.29 12.29 -2.61
C THR A 221 10.45 12.43 -3.59
N ALA A 222 10.32 13.28 -4.60
CA ALA A 222 11.38 13.53 -5.58
C ALA A 222 12.63 14.14 -4.92
N LYS A 223 12.47 15.08 -3.98
CA LYS A 223 13.58 15.65 -3.22
C LYS A 223 14.26 14.58 -2.37
N THR A 224 13.49 13.75 -1.68
CA THR A 224 14.01 12.66 -0.84
C THR A 224 14.78 11.64 -1.67
N ALA A 225 14.26 11.24 -2.84
CA ALA A 225 14.94 10.35 -3.77
C ALA A 225 16.26 10.95 -4.27
N LYS A 226 16.29 12.25 -4.61
CA LYS A 226 17.51 12.96 -4.99
C LYS A 226 18.54 12.97 -3.86
N THR A 227 18.12 13.24 -2.62
CA THR A 227 19.01 13.22 -1.45
C THR A 227 19.57 11.83 -1.19
N ILE A 228 18.75 10.78 -1.22
CA ILE A 228 19.20 9.39 -1.04
C ILE A 228 20.20 9.01 -2.13
N SER A 229 19.92 9.37 -3.39
CA SER A 229 20.84 9.12 -4.49
C SER A 229 22.17 9.86 -4.31
N ALA A 230 22.16 11.11 -3.86
CA ALA A 230 23.36 11.88 -3.60
C ALA A 230 24.21 11.27 -2.48
N VAL A 231 23.58 10.91 -1.36
CA VAL A 231 24.26 10.24 -0.23
C VAL A 231 24.86 8.91 -0.67
N ARG A 232 24.16 8.12 -1.49
CA ARG A 232 24.70 6.85 -2.02
C ARG A 232 25.95 7.09 -2.88
N THR A 233 25.95 8.13 -3.71
CA THR A 233 27.13 8.51 -4.50
C THR A 233 28.29 8.91 -3.59
N GLU A 234 28.04 9.74 -2.58
CA GLU A 234 29.07 10.16 -1.61
C GLU A 234 29.67 8.97 -0.84
N VAL A 235 28.85 8.01 -0.42
CA VAL A 235 29.34 6.78 0.23
C VAL A 235 30.24 5.96 -0.70
N ILE A 236 29.88 5.84 -1.98
CA ILE A 236 30.69 5.13 -2.98
C ILE A 236 32.02 5.87 -3.21
N GLU A 237 31.99 7.20 -3.28
CA GLU A 237 33.21 8.00 -3.43
C GLU A 237 34.11 7.91 -2.19
N ALA A 238 33.56 7.96 -0.98
CA ALA A 238 34.30 7.75 0.26
C ALA A 238 34.94 6.36 0.31
N GLN A 239 34.21 5.32 -0.10
CA GLN A 239 34.75 3.96 -0.15
C GLN A 239 35.91 3.87 -1.15
N ARG A 240 35.74 4.41 -2.36
CA ARG A 240 36.80 4.45 -3.38
C ARG A 240 38.01 5.26 -2.92
N LEU A 241 37.78 6.33 -2.16
CA LEU A 241 38.85 7.17 -1.60
C LEU A 241 39.69 6.38 -0.60
N LEU A 242 39.04 5.64 0.29
CA LEU A 242 39.70 4.76 1.26
C LEU A 242 40.46 3.63 0.56
N GLU A 243 39.89 3.02 -0.47
CA GLU A 243 40.55 1.97 -1.26
C GLU A 243 41.76 2.52 -2.04
N ALA A 244 41.62 3.71 -2.64
CA ALA A 244 42.73 4.40 -3.30
C ALA A 244 43.85 4.75 -2.31
N ALA A 245 43.51 5.19 -1.08
CA ALA A 245 44.47 5.44 -0.02
C ALA A 245 45.18 4.15 0.46
N LYS A 246 44.53 2.99 0.35
CA LYS A 246 45.12 1.66 0.58
C LYS A 246 46.01 1.17 -0.58
N GLY A 247 46.07 1.91 -1.68
CA GLY A 247 46.86 1.57 -2.86
C GLY A 247 46.11 0.79 -3.94
N ASP A 248 44.77 0.73 -3.91
CA ASP A 248 43.99 0.18 -5.01
C ASP A 248 43.94 1.16 -6.19
N VAL A 249 44.72 0.83 -7.22
CA VAL A 249 44.86 1.63 -8.45
C VAL A 249 43.54 1.68 -9.24
N GLU A 250 42.70 0.65 -9.17
CA GLU A 250 41.44 0.62 -9.91
C GLU A 250 40.37 1.50 -9.26
N SER A 251 40.35 1.56 -7.92
CA SER A 251 39.50 2.51 -7.20
C SER A 251 40.01 3.94 -7.34
N ALA A 252 41.33 4.15 -7.40
CA ALA A 252 41.92 5.47 -7.68
C ALA A 252 41.50 6.01 -9.06
N LYS A 253 41.58 5.21 -10.13
CA LYS A 253 41.15 5.62 -11.49
C LYS A 253 39.67 5.99 -11.57
N LYS A 254 38.82 5.42 -10.71
CA LYS A 254 37.36 5.65 -10.68
C LYS A 254 36.94 6.81 -9.78
N LEU A 255 37.88 7.46 -9.09
CA LEU A 255 37.62 8.68 -8.34
C LEU A 255 37.47 9.89 -9.28
N PRO A 256 36.68 10.91 -8.89
CA PRO A 256 36.71 12.22 -9.53
C PRO A 256 38.13 12.82 -9.47
N GLY A 257 38.53 13.57 -10.50
CA GLY A 257 39.91 14.06 -10.66
C GLY A 257 40.44 14.89 -9.48
N ASN A 258 39.58 15.65 -8.80
CA ASN A 258 39.95 16.35 -7.57
C ASN A 258 40.27 15.40 -6.41
N LEU A 259 39.49 14.34 -6.20
CA LEU A 259 39.79 13.33 -5.17
C LEU A 259 41.00 12.47 -5.54
N GLN A 260 41.25 12.25 -6.84
CA GLN A 260 42.49 11.62 -7.31
C GLN A 260 43.72 12.46 -6.93
N ALA A 261 43.69 13.76 -7.23
CA ALA A 261 44.77 14.69 -6.89
C ALA A 261 44.97 14.79 -5.37
N PHE A 262 43.88 14.78 -4.59
CA PHE A 262 43.97 14.74 -3.13
C PHE A 262 44.76 13.52 -2.64
N VAL A 263 44.44 12.30 -3.10
CA VAL A 263 45.16 11.10 -2.64
C VAL A 263 46.58 11.01 -3.21
N ALA A 264 46.78 11.38 -4.48
CA ALA A 264 48.04 11.19 -5.18
C ALA A 264 49.08 12.27 -4.87
N VAL A 265 48.64 13.52 -4.70
CA VAL A 265 49.51 14.71 -4.63
C VAL A 265 49.47 15.35 -3.26
N PHE A 266 48.29 15.53 -2.66
CA PHE A 266 48.16 16.23 -1.38
C PHE A 266 48.61 15.38 -0.19
N LEU A 267 48.28 14.09 -0.18
CA LEU A 267 48.62 13.20 0.94
C LEU A 267 49.97 12.52 0.77
N ASP A 268 50.79 12.58 1.82
CA ASP A 268 51.98 11.72 1.97
C ASP A 268 51.60 10.27 2.37
N ASP A 269 52.60 9.38 2.41
CA ASP A 269 52.37 7.95 2.67
C ASP A 269 51.84 7.66 4.09
N ASP A 270 52.21 8.47 5.09
CA ASP A 270 51.74 8.31 6.47
C ASP A 270 50.29 8.82 6.61
N GLN A 271 49.97 9.96 5.99
CA GLN A 271 48.62 10.52 5.92
C GLN A 271 47.66 9.62 5.13
N ARG A 272 48.13 8.96 4.05
CA ARG A 272 47.32 7.95 3.34
C ARG A 272 47.00 6.77 4.23
N ARG A 273 47.96 6.29 5.02
CA ARG A 273 47.75 5.21 5.99
C ARG A 273 46.74 5.58 7.07
N GLU A 274 46.83 6.80 7.59
CA GLU A 274 45.89 7.32 8.58
C GLU A 274 44.47 7.45 7.98
N LEU A 275 44.36 8.02 6.78
CA LEU A 275 43.08 8.13 6.07
C LEU A 275 42.46 6.76 5.80
N ALA A 276 43.26 5.78 5.34
CA ALA A 276 42.83 4.42 5.06
C ALA A 276 42.29 3.66 6.28
N ALA A 277 42.68 4.07 7.49
CA ALA A 277 42.24 3.47 8.76
C ALA A 277 40.92 4.07 9.28
N GLN A 278 40.47 5.21 8.74
CA GLN A 278 39.23 5.86 9.19
C GLN A 278 37.97 5.12 8.70
N PRO A 279 36.89 5.12 9.49
CA PRO A 279 35.61 4.57 9.06
C PRO A 279 34.94 5.48 8.02
N ILE A 280 34.19 4.88 7.09
CA ILE A 280 33.46 5.61 6.02
C ILE A 280 32.58 6.73 6.59
N ALA A 281 31.96 6.51 7.75
CA ALA A 281 31.10 7.48 8.43
C ALA A 281 31.83 8.79 8.81
N GLU A 282 33.14 8.75 9.01
CA GLU A 282 33.97 9.94 9.30
C GLU A 282 34.51 10.61 8.03
N ILE A 283 34.58 9.86 6.92
CA ILE A 283 35.05 10.34 5.61
C ILE A 283 33.97 11.09 4.85
N VAL A 284 32.72 10.57 4.84
CA VAL A 284 31.62 11.16 4.07
C VAL A 284 31.41 12.66 4.40
N PRO A 285 31.36 13.10 5.67
CA PRO A 285 31.24 14.52 6.01
C PRO A 285 32.44 15.38 5.57
N GLN A 286 33.60 14.76 5.36
CA GLN A 286 34.85 15.44 5.00
C GLN A 286 35.12 15.46 3.49
N LEU A 287 34.35 14.72 2.69
CA LEU A 287 34.57 14.61 1.23
C LEU A 287 34.65 15.98 0.54
N GLU A 288 33.79 16.92 0.92
CA GLU A 288 33.80 18.25 0.31
C GLU A 288 35.08 19.03 0.63
N ARG A 289 35.63 18.85 1.83
CA ARG A 289 36.93 19.41 2.20
C ARG A 289 38.05 18.76 1.38
N PHE A 290 38.02 17.44 1.21
CA PHE A 290 39.01 16.71 0.40
C PHE A 290 38.96 17.11 -1.08
N ARG A 291 37.76 17.27 -1.64
CA ARG A 291 37.56 17.79 -3.00
C ARG A 291 38.18 19.17 -3.17
N LYS A 292 37.99 20.09 -2.21
CA LYS A 292 38.58 21.44 -2.26
C LYS A 292 40.10 21.38 -2.22
N LEU A 293 40.68 20.62 -1.29
CA LEU A 293 42.13 20.45 -1.20
C LEU A 293 42.72 19.88 -2.49
N GLY A 294 42.12 18.81 -3.02
CA GLY A 294 42.54 18.21 -4.27
C GLY A 294 42.33 19.10 -5.49
N THR A 295 41.33 19.99 -5.49
CA THR A 295 41.14 20.98 -6.56
C THR A 295 42.26 22.03 -6.54
N THR A 296 42.63 22.51 -5.36
CA THR A 296 43.78 23.42 -5.20
C THR A 296 45.07 22.78 -5.69
N GLU A 297 45.30 21.50 -5.35
CA GLU A 297 46.49 20.78 -5.85
C GLU A 297 46.45 20.52 -7.35
N LEU A 298 45.28 20.19 -7.91
CA LEU A 298 45.15 20.01 -9.34
C LEU A 298 45.47 21.32 -10.09
N GLN A 299 44.99 22.46 -9.57
CA GLN A 299 45.29 23.78 -10.13
C GLN A 299 46.76 24.17 -9.96
N SER A 300 47.39 23.83 -8.83
CA SER A 300 48.81 24.11 -8.59
C SER A 300 49.73 23.25 -9.47
N TYR A 301 49.34 22.01 -9.78
CA TYR A 301 50.05 21.11 -10.69
C TYR A 301 49.90 21.51 -12.16
N GLU A 302 48.71 21.93 -12.58
CA GLU A 302 48.42 22.32 -13.97
C GLU A 302 48.98 23.71 -14.34
N ALA A 303 49.25 24.59 -13.36
CA ALA A 303 49.69 25.96 -13.62
C ALA A 303 51.14 26.11 -14.15
N PRO A 304 52.10 25.19 -13.90
CA PRO A 304 53.42 25.22 -14.56
C PRO A 304 53.78 23.98 -15.39
N ALA A 305 53.09 22.84 -15.27
CA ALA A 305 53.49 21.59 -15.90
C ALA A 305 52.32 20.92 -16.63
N GLY A 306 52.34 20.89 -17.97
CA GLY A 306 51.34 20.21 -18.79
C GLY A 306 51.36 18.68 -18.71
N GLN A 307 51.48 18.08 -17.52
CA GLN A 307 51.47 16.64 -17.29
C GLN A 307 50.23 16.22 -16.50
N LYS A 308 49.45 15.28 -17.07
CA LYS A 308 48.31 14.65 -16.39
C LYS A 308 48.81 13.76 -15.25
N VAL A 309 48.16 13.84 -14.09
CA VAL A 309 48.37 12.93 -12.96
C VAL A 309 48.12 11.48 -13.42
N ALA A 310 49.16 10.68 -13.52
CA ALA A 310 49.09 9.27 -13.87
C ALA A 310 49.60 8.44 -12.68
N PHE A 311 48.79 7.48 -12.22
CA PHE A 311 49.24 6.47 -11.28
C PHE A 311 50.17 5.51 -12.01
N ALA A 312 51.48 5.63 -11.78
CA ALA A 312 52.46 4.68 -12.27
C ALA A 312 52.34 3.37 -11.49
N GLU A 313 52.12 2.26 -12.21
CA GLU A 313 52.21 0.91 -11.64
C GLU A 313 53.63 0.68 -11.10
N ARG A 314 53.77 0.28 -9.83
CA ARG A 314 55.07 -0.10 -9.28
C ARG A 314 55.63 -1.30 -10.05
N GLU A 315 56.75 -1.09 -10.73
CA GLU A 315 57.60 -2.15 -11.28
C GLU A 315 57.97 -3.14 -10.17
N LYS A 316 57.64 -4.42 -10.39
CA LYS A 316 58.06 -5.52 -9.51
C LYS A 316 59.58 -5.72 -9.65
N ASP A 317 60.27 -5.65 -8.53
CA ASP A 317 61.68 -6.01 -8.36
C ASP A 317 62.02 -7.33 -9.06
N LYS A 318 62.96 -7.26 -10.01
CA LYS A 318 63.70 -8.43 -10.53
C LYS A 318 64.84 -8.75 -9.56
N PRO A 319 64.98 -9.99 -9.07
CA PRO A 319 66.13 -10.36 -8.24
C PRO A 319 67.40 -10.39 -9.09
N SER A 320 68.46 -9.77 -8.57
CA SER A 320 69.80 -9.71 -9.16
C SER A 320 70.48 -11.09 -9.11
N VAL A 321 71.02 -11.49 -10.26
CA VAL A 321 71.84 -12.69 -10.41
C VAL A 321 73.25 -12.36 -9.92
N GLY A 322 73.67 -13.01 -8.83
CA GLY A 322 75.07 -13.05 -8.40
C GLY A 322 75.81 -14.24 -9.06
N PRO A 323 77.10 -14.12 -9.43
CA PRO A 323 77.79 -15.17 -10.17
C PRO A 323 78.62 -16.11 -9.29
N SER A 324 78.83 -17.30 -9.86
CA SER A 324 80.01 -18.16 -9.73
C SER A 324 80.11 -19.13 -8.54
N GLY A 325 80.49 -20.38 -8.86
CA GLY A 325 81.01 -21.33 -7.88
C GLY A 325 80.81 -22.79 -8.27
N ALA A 326 81.56 -23.26 -9.26
CA ALA A 326 81.66 -24.68 -9.59
C ALA A 326 82.27 -25.50 -8.44
N HIS A 327 81.75 -26.71 -8.18
CA HIS A 327 82.52 -27.95 -8.03
C HIS A 327 81.62 -29.16 -7.75
N ALA A 328 81.57 -30.10 -8.70
CA ALA A 328 81.40 -31.54 -8.44
C ALA A 328 82.76 -32.12 -7.97
N PRO A 329 82.92 -33.40 -7.54
CA PRO A 329 82.03 -34.59 -7.61
C PRO A 329 81.98 -35.34 -6.24
N GLN A 330 81.42 -36.53 -6.00
CA GLN A 330 80.91 -37.69 -6.76
C GLN A 330 79.63 -38.19 -6.08
#